data_AF-A0A7X3UFR8-F1
#
_entry.id   AF-A0A7X3UFR8-F1
#
_cell.length_a   1.000
_cell.length_b   1.000
_cell.length_c   1.000
_cell.angle_alpha   90.00
_cell.angle_beta   90.00
_cell.angle_gamma   90.00
#
_symmetry.space_group_name_H-M   'P 1'
#
loop_
_entity.id
_entity.type
_entity.pdbx_description
1 polymer ?
#
loop_
_entity_poly.entity_id
_entity_poly.type
_entity_poly.pdbx_seq_one_letter_code
_entity_poly.pdbx_strand_id
1 'polypeptide(L)'
;MEETEESVAGGAAEVSVDDTTAVDASIDAPVDAPIEAPAEFGGLSVERLYSNPGHDPYNDVEWEKRTATISGDGGDVVFEQKDVEIPADWSQLATNVVVSKYFRGPLGTPKRENSVKHMINRVADTIAGWGRAQGYFASEEDADAFHNELKQIILNQRATFNSPVWFNAGVEDTPQCSACFILSVDDSMESILEWCKVEGMIFKGGSGAGVNLSRIRSSKEILSSGGQASGPVSFMRAADSVAGSIKSGGKTRRAAKMVVLDIDHPDVVEFIWCKANEERKAYALGDAGWDMTLNGDAWSSIQFQNANNSVRVTDDFLDAVEKDGEWALQS
;
A
#
# COMPACT_ATOMS: atom_id res chain seq x y z
N MET A 1 49.95 -4.83 51.05
CA MET A 1 49.64 -4.15 49.78
C MET A 1 48.44 -4.88 49.22
N GLU A 2 47.26 -4.40 49.60
CA GLU A 2 45.98 -4.75 48.99
C GLU A 2 45.99 -4.28 47.53
N GLU A 3 45.60 -5.15 46.60
CA GLU A 3 45.16 -4.73 45.27
C GLU A 3 43.64 -4.62 45.30
N THR A 4 43.17 -3.42 45.00
CA THR A 4 41.76 -3.05 44.88
C THR A 4 41.21 -3.54 43.55
N GLU A 5 40.23 -4.44 43.58
CA GLU A 5 39.34 -4.71 42.45
C GLU A 5 38.30 -3.58 42.36
N GLU A 6 38.39 -2.77 41.31
CA GLU A 6 37.39 -1.75 40.99
C GLU A 6 36.34 -2.37 40.06
N SER A 7 35.17 -2.69 40.61
CA SER A 7 34.02 -3.17 39.84
C SER A 7 33.39 -2.01 39.06
N VAL A 8 33.53 -2.01 37.74
CA VAL A 8 32.77 -1.11 36.86
C VAL A 8 31.37 -1.68 36.69
N ALA A 9 30.44 -1.22 37.53
CA ALA A 9 29.01 -1.42 37.34
C ALA A 9 28.53 -0.55 36.17
N GLY A 10 28.48 -1.14 34.97
CA GLY A 10 27.74 -0.56 33.84
C GLY A 10 26.25 -0.77 34.05
N GLY A 11 25.56 0.22 34.62
CA GLY A 11 24.11 0.23 34.71
C GLY A 11 23.51 0.26 33.30
N ALA A 12 22.92 -0.85 32.86
CA ALA A 12 22.00 -0.84 31.74
C ALA A 12 20.76 -0.05 32.17
N ALA A 13 20.59 1.15 31.64
CA ALA A 13 19.32 1.84 31.74
C ALA A 13 18.29 1.06 30.92
N GLU A 14 17.39 0.35 31.60
CA GLU A 14 16.14 -0.10 31.00
C GLU A 14 15.36 1.16 30.60
N VAL A 15 15.40 1.49 29.31
CA VAL A 15 14.47 2.48 28.74
C VAL A 15 13.17 1.74 28.47
N SER A 16 12.21 1.89 29.37
CA SER A 16 10.83 1.49 29.14
C SER A 16 10.27 2.23 27.92
N VAL A 17 9.72 1.49 26.96
CA VAL A 17 9.11 2.00 25.70
C VAL A 17 7.72 2.61 25.97
N ASP A 18 7.52 3.24 27.13
CA ASP A 18 6.21 3.72 27.59
C ASP A 18 6.12 5.24 27.73
N ASP A 19 7.07 5.99 27.18
CA ASP A 19 6.96 7.45 27.10
C ASP A 19 7.12 7.92 25.65
N THR A 20 6.15 7.54 24.82
CA THR A 20 5.93 8.18 23.52
C THR A 20 5.30 9.54 23.78
N THR A 21 6.13 10.52 24.08
CA THR A 21 5.78 11.92 23.78
C THR A 21 5.42 11.94 22.30
N ALA A 22 4.17 12.31 22.02
CA ALA A 22 3.59 12.33 20.70
C ALA A 22 4.46 13.16 19.76
N VAL A 23 5.30 12.48 18.99
CA VAL A 23 6.00 13.02 17.84
C VAL A 23 4.92 13.27 16.80
N ASP A 24 4.78 14.53 16.43
CA ASP A 24 3.82 15.09 15.47
C ASP A 24 3.93 14.39 14.11
N ALA A 25 3.32 13.20 14.04
CA ALA A 25 3.04 12.49 12.82
C ALA A 25 1.76 13.09 12.28
N SER A 26 1.90 14.01 11.33
CA SER A 26 0.81 14.61 10.54
C SER A 26 0.04 13.61 9.66
N ILE A 27 0.05 12.32 10.03
CA ILE A 27 -0.78 11.25 9.47
C ILE A 27 -2.04 11.05 10.33
N ASP A 28 -1.99 11.41 11.62
CA ASP A 28 -3.12 11.36 12.58
C ASP A 28 -3.67 12.75 12.94
N ALA A 29 -3.34 13.78 12.13
CA ALA A 29 -4.06 15.04 12.25
C ALA A 29 -5.57 14.73 12.16
N PRO A 30 -6.40 15.13 13.14
CA PRO A 30 -7.83 15.00 12.99
C PRO A 30 -8.16 15.62 11.65
N VAL A 31 -8.81 14.85 10.77
CA VAL A 31 -9.43 15.38 9.56
C VAL A 31 -10.16 16.62 10.04
N ASP A 32 -9.77 17.80 9.52
CA ASP A 32 -10.25 19.09 9.99
C ASP A 32 -11.75 18.98 10.28
N ALA A 33 -12.17 19.63 11.38
CA ALA A 33 -13.58 19.82 11.73
C ALA A 33 -14.42 19.97 10.44
N PRO A 34 -15.59 19.30 10.35
CA PRO A 34 -16.30 19.10 9.10
C PRO A 34 -16.24 20.36 8.26
N ILE A 35 -15.57 20.27 7.10
CA ILE A 35 -15.41 21.41 6.19
C ILE A 35 -16.81 22.02 6.03
N GLU A 36 -17.04 23.18 6.64
CA GLU A 36 -18.33 23.84 6.53
C GLU A 36 -18.57 24.10 5.05
N ALA A 37 -19.57 23.42 4.49
CA ALA A 37 -19.92 23.52 3.09
C ALA A 37 -20.11 25.01 2.75
N PRO A 38 -19.45 25.54 1.71
CA PRO A 38 -19.66 26.92 1.31
C PRO A 38 -21.15 27.13 1.04
N ALA A 39 -21.76 28.09 1.73
CA ALA A 39 -23.21 28.35 1.71
C ALA A 39 -23.78 28.78 0.34
N GLU A 40 -22.98 28.77 -0.75
CA GLU A 40 -23.35 29.26 -2.08
C GLU A 40 -23.55 28.18 -3.15
N PHE A 41 -23.15 26.92 -2.92
CA PHE A 41 -23.45 25.83 -3.85
C PHE A 41 -24.68 25.07 -3.35
N GLY A 42 -25.78 25.10 -4.10
CA GLY A 42 -27.04 24.42 -3.77
C GLY A 42 -26.99 22.89 -3.82
N GLY A 43 -25.85 22.29 -3.47
CA GLY A 43 -25.56 20.86 -3.56
C GLY A 43 -25.45 20.33 -5.00
N LEU A 44 -24.94 19.11 -5.14
CA LEU A 44 -24.86 18.38 -6.40
C LEU A 44 -26.23 17.81 -6.76
N SER A 45 -26.76 18.17 -7.93
CA SER A 45 -27.86 17.44 -8.54
C SER A 45 -27.32 16.26 -9.35
N VAL A 46 -28.00 15.11 -9.27
CA VAL A 46 -27.53 13.84 -9.84
C VAL A 46 -28.57 13.28 -10.79
N GLU A 47 -28.25 13.31 -12.08
CA GLU A 47 -29.06 12.68 -13.12
C GLU A 47 -28.98 11.14 -13.00
N ARG A 48 -30.14 10.49 -13.06
CA ARG A 48 -30.22 9.02 -13.15
C ARG A 48 -30.06 8.58 -14.59
N LEU A 49 -29.01 7.80 -14.87
CA LEU A 49 -28.70 7.26 -16.20
C LEU A 49 -28.99 5.76 -16.29
N TYR A 50 -28.74 5.03 -15.20
CA TYR A 50 -28.84 3.57 -15.18
C TYR A 50 -29.81 3.05 -14.12
N SER A 51 -30.29 3.90 -13.21
CA SER A 51 -31.20 3.55 -12.13
C SER A 51 -32.58 4.18 -12.32
N ASN A 52 -33.60 3.56 -11.72
CA ASN A 52 -34.95 4.12 -11.65
C ASN A 52 -35.29 4.49 -10.20
N PRO A 53 -36.05 5.59 -9.96
CA PRO A 53 -36.52 5.93 -8.62
C PRO A 53 -37.31 4.78 -7.98
N GLY A 54 -37.04 4.47 -6.71
CA GLY A 54 -37.73 3.42 -5.95
C GLY A 54 -37.43 1.98 -6.39
N HIS A 55 -36.52 1.76 -7.34
CA HIS A 55 -36.12 0.43 -7.81
C HIS A 55 -34.73 0.06 -7.31
N ASP A 56 -34.61 -1.11 -6.68
CA ASP A 56 -33.31 -1.61 -6.21
C ASP A 56 -32.51 -2.20 -7.40
N PRO A 57 -31.31 -1.68 -7.71
CA PRO A 57 -30.44 -2.19 -8.77
C PRO A 57 -30.19 -3.70 -8.76
N TYR A 58 -30.24 -4.36 -7.60
CA TYR A 58 -30.00 -5.79 -7.51
C TYR A 58 -31.13 -6.65 -8.12
N ASN A 59 -32.31 -6.06 -8.37
CA ASN A 59 -33.44 -6.74 -9.00
C ASN A 59 -33.29 -6.86 -10.53
N ASP A 60 -32.33 -6.14 -11.13
CA ASP A 60 -32.08 -6.18 -12.59
C ASP A 60 -31.16 -7.33 -13.02
N VAL A 61 -30.63 -8.09 -12.05
CA VAL A 61 -29.57 -9.09 -12.27
C VAL A 61 -30.00 -10.45 -11.73
N GLU A 62 -29.67 -11.51 -12.46
CA GLU A 62 -29.85 -12.89 -11.98
C GLU A 62 -28.72 -13.29 -11.02
N TRP A 63 -29.07 -14.01 -9.95
CA TRP A 63 -28.15 -14.37 -8.88
C TRP A 63 -28.02 -15.87 -8.72
N GLU A 64 -26.80 -16.33 -8.43
CA GLU A 64 -26.50 -17.74 -8.19
C GLU A 64 -25.72 -17.92 -6.89
N LYS A 65 -25.89 -19.10 -6.28
CA LYS A 65 -25.03 -19.55 -5.18
C LYS A 65 -23.87 -20.36 -5.74
N ARG A 66 -22.65 -20.01 -5.32
CA ARG A 66 -21.42 -20.69 -5.73
C ARG A 66 -20.54 -21.01 -4.54
N THR A 67 -19.54 -21.85 -4.77
CA THR A 67 -18.41 -22.05 -3.86
C THR A 67 -17.21 -21.30 -4.42
N ALA A 68 -16.56 -20.49 -3.59
CA ALA A 68 -15.29 -19.86 -3.91
C ALA A 68 -14.14 -20.71 -3.37
N THR A 69 -13.16 -21.00 -4.21
CA THR A 69 -12.00 -21.84 -3.83
C THR A 69 -10.72 -21.24 -4.41
N ILE A 70 -9.65 -21.20 -3.60
CA ILE A 70 -8.29 -20.92 -4.07
C ILE A 70 -7.44 -22.15 -3.77
N SER A 71 -6.71 -22.62 -4.77
CA SER A 71 -5.73 -23.69 -4.64
C SER A 71 -4.32 -23.13 -4.56
N GLY A 72 -3.46 -23.73 -3.75
CA GLY A 72 -2.03 -23.46 -3.71
C GLY A 72 -1.26 -24.18 -4.82
N ASP A 73 0.05 -23.96 -4.89
CA ASP A 73 0.92 -24.49 -5.94
C ASP A 73 0.96 -26.03 -5.98
N GLY A 74 0.69 -26.69 -4.86
CA GLY A 74 0.57 -28.16 -4.74
C GLY A 74 -0.81 -28.73 -5.07
N GLY A 75 -1.79 -27.89 -5.45
CA GLY A 75 -3.18 -28.29 -5.72
C GLY A 75 -4.08 -28.33 -4.48
N ASP A 76 -3.52 -28.23 -3.28
CA ASP A 76 -4.27 -28.15 -2.02
C ASP A 76 -5.14 -26.90 -1.96
N VAL A 77 -6.33 -27.02 -1.36
CA VAL A 77 -7.24 -25.89 -1.17
C VAL A 77 -6.72 -25.03 -0.01
N VAL A 78 -6.30 -23.80 -0.31
CA VAL A 78 -5.81 -22.83 0.68
C VAL A 78 -6.90 -21.89 1.19
N PHE A 79 -8.01 -21.78 0.46
CA PHE A 79 -9.18 -21.01 0.86
C PHE A 79 -10.44 -21.63 0.27
N GLU A 80 -11.49 -21.74 1.08
CA GLU A 80 -12.83 -22.13 0.62
C GLU A 80 -13.90 -21.32 1.35
N GLN A 81 -14.91 -20.86 0.61
CA GLN A 81 -16.16 -20.35 1.18
C GLN A 81 -17.34 -20.80 0.32
N LYS A 82 -18.26 -21.56 0.92
CA LYS A 82 -19.45 -22.11 0.26
C LYS A 82 -20.64 -21.16 0.32
N ASP A 83 -21.63 -21.44 -0.51
CA ASP A 83 -22.94 -20.78 -0.51
C ASP A 83 -22.88 -19.25 -0.62
N VAL A 84 -21.92 -18.73 -1.40
CA VAL A 84 -21.80 -17.30 -1.66
C VAL A 84 -22.71 -16.87 -2.81
N GLU A 85 -23.42 -15.76 -2.63
CA GLU A 85 -24.34 -15.20 -3.61
C GLU A 85 -23.61 -14.21 -4.54
N ILE A 86 -23.57 -14.53 -5.83
CA ILE A 86 -22.82 -13.81 -6.88
C ILE A 86 -23.77 -13.56 -8.07
N PRO A 87 -23.60 -12.47 -8.84
CA PRO A 87 -24.25 -12.34 -10.14
C PRO A 87 -23.95 -13.52 -11.06
N ALA A 88 -24.97 -14.03 -11.75
CA ALA A 88 -24.87 -15.22 -12.59
C ALA A 88 -23.87 -15.03 -13.76
N ASP A 89 -23.75 -13.81 -14.27
CA ASP A 89 -22.87 -13.44 -15.38
C ASP A 89 -21.38 -13.28 -14.98
N TRP A 90 -21.07 -13.14 -13.69
CA TRP A 90 -19.68 -13.08 -13.24
C TRP A 90 -19.00 -14.44 -13.43
N SER A 91 -17.70 -14.45 -13.73
CA SER A 91 -16.95 -15.70 -13.89
C SER A 91 -16.62 -16.38 -12.54
N GLN A 92 -16.36 -17.68 -12.55
CA GLN A 92 -15.88 -18.39 -11.34
C GLN A 92 -14.55 -17.81 -10.81
N LEU A 93 -13.69 -17.30 -11.70
CA LEU A 93 -12.47 -16.60 -11.28
C LEU A 93 -12.81 -15.32 -10.51
N ALA A 94 -13.76 -14.53 -11.00
CA ALA A 94 -14.24 -13.34 -10.29
C ALA A 94 -14.84 -13.72 -8.93
N THR A 95 -15.65 -14.79 -8.86
CA THR A 95 -16.15 -15.34 -7.58
C THR A 95 -15.00 -15.64 -6.62
N ASN A 96 -14.00 -16.40 -7.06
CA ASN A 96 -12.87 -16.79 -6.23
C ASN A 96 -12.09 -15.58 -5.71
N VAL A 97 -11.80 -14.61 -6.57
CA VAL A 97 -11.05 -13.39 -6.21
C VAL A 97 -11.86 -12.49 -5.27
N VAL A 98 -13.12 -12.20 -5.60
CA VAL A 98 -13.99 -11.32 -4.81
C VAL A 98 -14.17 -11.86 -3.39
N VAL A 99 -14.45 -13.14 -3.28
CA VAL A 99 -14.73 -13.77 -1.99
C VAL A 99 -13.45 -13.91 -1.17
N SER A 100 -12.33 -14.32 -1.76
CA SER A 100 -11.08 -14.48 -1.01
C SER A 100 -10.41 -13.16 -0.65
N LYS A 101 -10.52 -12.13 -1.51
CA LYS A 101 -9.76 -10.89 -1.37
C LYS A 101 -10.57 -9.72 -0.83
N TYR A 102 -11.87 -9.65 -1.10
CA TYR A 102 -12.67 -8.43 -0.91
C TYR A 102 -13.79 -8.58 0.11
N PHE A 103 -14.38 -9.77 0.27
CA PHE A 103 -15.33 -10.03 1.34
C PHE A 103 -14.70 -9.82 2.72
N ARG A 104 -15.44 -9.16 3.61
CA ARG A 104 -15.02 -8.81 4.97
C ARG A 104 -15.67 -9.68 6.03
N GLY A 105 -15.13 -9.60 7.24
CA GLY A 105 -15.50 -10.44 8.37
C GLY A 105 -14.72 -11.76 8.43
N PRO A 106 -14.47 -12.33 9.63
CA PRO A 106 -13.77 -13.61 9.77
C PRO A 106 -14.59 -14.78 9.22
N LEU A 107 -13.94 -15.72 8.52
CA LEU A 107 -14.59 -16.94 8.02
C LEU A 107 -15.28 -17.72 9.14
N GLY A 108 -16.43 -18.32 8.83
CA GLY A 108 -17.22 -19.10 9.79
C GLY A 108 -18.03 -18.27 10.79
N THR A 109 -17.95 -16.93 10.74
CA THR A 109 -18.73 -16.05 11.62
C THR A 109 -19.94 -15.44 10.90
N PRO A 110 -21.01 -15.06 11.61
CA PRO A 110 -22.14 -14.33 11.02
C PRO A 110 -21.75 -12.96 10.43
N LYS A 111 -20.61 -12.41 10.84
CA LYS A 111 -20.08 -11.14 10.30
C LYS A 111 -19.42 -11.31 8.93
N ARG A 112 -19.20 -12.54 8.46
CA ARG A 112 -18.60 -12.82 7.16
C ARG A 112 -19.56 -12.42 6.04
N GLU A 113 -19.12 -11.54 5.16
CA GLU A 113 -19.82 -11.26 3.92
C GLU A 113 -19.92 -12.55 3.09
N ASN A 114 -21.11 -12.84 2.58
CA ASN A 114 -21.43 -14.02 1.78
C ASN A 114 -22.21 -13.67 0.50
N SER A 115 -22.36 -12.38 0.17
CA SER A 115 -23.02 -11.90 -1.03
C SER A 115 -22.28 -10.70 -1.60
N VAL A 116 -22.18 -10.61 -2.93
CA VAL A 116 -21.67 -9.40 -3.60
C VAL A 116 -22.52 -8.18 -3.24
N LYS A 117 -23.81 -8.36 -2.93
CA LYS A 117 -24.68 -7.28 -2.43
C LYS A 117 -24.12 -6.65 -1.14
N HIS A 118 -23.64 -7.48 -0.21
CA HIS A 118 -23.05 -6.98 1.04
C HIS A 118 -21.79 -6.14 0.77
N MET A 119 -20.91 -6.63 -0.10
CA MET A 119 -19.67 -5.93 -0.48
C MET A 119 -19.97 -4.58 -1.17
N ILE A 120 -20.90 -4.57 -2.14
CA ILE A 120 -21.28 -3.35 -2.86
C ILE A 120 -21.98 -2.38 -1.92
N ASN A 121 -22.96 -2.83 -1.12
CA ASN A 121 -23.67 -1.99 -0.17
C ASN A 121 -22.71 -1.36 0.84
N ARG A 122 -21.79 -2.13 1.44
CA ARG A 122 -20.82 -1.58 2.39
C ARG A 122 -20.09 -0.36 1.82
N VAL A 123 -19.64 -0.42 0.57
CA VAL A 123 -18.93 0.71 -0.06
C VAL A 123 -19.90 1.81 -0.49
N ALA A 124 -20.98 1.48 -1.20
CA ALA A 124 -21.91 2.47 -1.72
C ALA A 124 -22.66 3.22 -0.61
N ASP A 125 -23.12 2.51 0.41
CA ASP A 125 -23.81 3.07 1.59
C ASP A 125 -22.85 4.00 2.35
N THR A 126 -21.60 3.59 2.54
CA THR A 126 -20.59 4.41 3.24
C THR A 126 -20.33 5.72 2.48
N ILE A 127 -20.04 5.65 1.18
CA ILE A 127 -19.72 6.84 0.37
C ILE A 127 -20.94 7.77 0.27
N ALA A 128 -22.13 7.22 -0.03
CA ALA A 128 -23.34 8.04 -0.13
C ALA A 128 -23.78 8.58 1.24
N GLY A 129 -23.51 7.86 2.33
CA GLY A 129 -23.72 8.31 3.70
C GLY A 129 -22.81 9.49 4.07
N TRP A 130 -21.52 9.43 3.72
CA TRP A 130 -20.61 10.58 3.88
C TRP A 130 -21.06 11.78 3.04
N GLY A 131 -21.46 11.56 1.80
CA GLY A 131 -21.99 12.62 0.93
C GLY A 131 -23.21 13.33 1.54
N ARG A 132 -24.14 12.58 2.14
CA ARG A 132 -25.28 13.14 2.88
C ARG A 132 -24.83 13.92 4.11
N ALA A 133 -24.01 13.29 4.97
CA ALA A 133 -23.56 13.89 6.22
C ALA A 133 -22.77 15.19 6.02
N GLN A 134 -22.05 15.29 4.91
CA GLN A 134 -21.24 16.46 4.54
C GLN A 134 -21.99 17.46 3.65
N GLY A 135 -23.27 17.23 3.34
CA GLY A 135 -24.10 18.16 2.57
C GLY A 135 -23.73 18.29 1.10
N TYR A 136 -23.19 17.23 0.47
CA TYR A 136 -22.78 17.26 -0.94
C TYR A 136 -23.95 17.30 -1.92
N PHE A 137 -25.13 16.81 -1.54
CA PHE A 137 -26.27 16.63 -2.47
C PHE A 137 -27.27 17.78 -2.36
N ALA A 138 -27.86 18.17 -3.49
CA ALA A 138 -28.88 19.23 -3.54
C ALA A 138 -30.18 18.81 -2.85
N SER A 139 -30.49 17.52 -2.86
CA SER A 139 -31.65 16.93 -2.21
C SER A 139 -31.39 15.48 -1.78
N GLU A 140 -32.28 14.92 -0.97
CA GLU A 140 -32.27 13.48 -0.67
C GLU A 140 -32.51 12.62 -1.92
N GLU A 141 -33.27 13.13 -2.89
CA GLU A 141 -33.49 12.43 -4.16
C GLU A 141 -32.19 12.32 -4.97
N ASP A 142 -31.36 13.36 -4.96
CA ASP A 142 -30.03 13.34 -5.59
C ASP A 142 -29.06 12.40 -4.87
N ALA A 143 -29.15 12.32 -3.53
CA ALA A 143 -28.36 11.39 -2.73
C ALA A 143 -28.76 9.92 -3.01
N ASP A 144 -30.05 9.65 -3.16
CA ASP A 144 -30.58 8.35 -3.58
C ASP A 144 -30.25 8.03 -5.03
N ALA A 145 -30.20 9.05 -5.90
CA ALA A 145 -29.76 8.90 -7.28
C ALA A 145 -28.30 8.48 -7.34
N PHE A 146 -27.41 9.22 -6.67
CA PHE A 146 -25.99 8.88 -6.58
C PHE A 146 -25.77 7.46 -6.06
N HIS A 147 -26.47 7.09 -4.98
CA HIS A 147 -26.33 5.77 -4.37
C HIS A 147 -26.70 4.64 -5.32
N ASN A 148 -27.85 4.75 -6.00
CA ASN A 148 -28.30 3.72 -6.93
C ASN A 148 -27.48 3.69 -8.23
N GLU A 149 -27.08 4.84 -8.75
CA GLU A 149 -26.17 4.91 -9.91
C GLU A 149 -24.83 4.24 -9.59
N LEU A 150 -24.26 4.51 -8.41
CA LEU A 150 -23.01 3.89 -7.98
C LEU A 150 -23.14 2.36 -7.90
N LYS A 151 -24.23 1.85 -7.31
CA LYS A 151 -24.54 0.41 -7.29
C LYS A 151 -24.66 -0.16 -8.71
N GLN A 152 -25.39 0.50 -9.60
CA GLN A 152 -25.55 0.07 -11.00
C GLN A 152 -24.20 0.00 -11.73
N ILE A 153 -23.36 1.02 -11.57
CA ILE A 153 -22.04 1.10 -12.21
C ILE A 153 -21.14 -0.05 -11.75
N ILE A 154 -21.10 -0.31 -10.44
CA ILE A 154 -20.26 -1.37 -9.85
C ILE A 154 -20.80 -2.75 -10.22
N LEU A 155 -22.10 -2.98 -10.03
CA LEU A 155 -22.74 -4.29 -10.24
C LEU A 155 -22.56 -4.77 -11.67
N ASN A 156 -22.73 -3.87 -12.64
CA ASN A 156 -22.56 -4.13 -14.08
C ASN A 156 -21.12 -3.95 -14.57
N GLN A 157 -20.14 -3.85 -13.67
CA GLN A 157 -18.70 -3.76 -13.98
C GLN A 157 -18.33 -2.62 -14.96
N ARG A 158 -19.10 -1.51 -14.97
CA ARG A 158 -18.81 -0.32 -15.81
C ARG A 158 -17.64 0.49 -15.27
N ALA A 159 -17.46 0.47 -13.96
CA ALA A 159 -16.28 0.98 -13.27
C ALA A 159 -16.09 0.22 -11.94
N THR A 160 -14.91 0.35 -11.36
CA THR A 160 -14.60 -0.22 -10.04
C THR A 160 -13.64 0.68 -9.29
N PHE A 161 -13.71 0.63 -7.96
CA PHE A 161 -12.73 1.31 -7.12
C PHE A 161 -11.40 0.55 -7.08
N ASN A 162 -10.34 1.27 -6.75
CA ASN A 162 -9.07 0.65 -6.36
C ASN A 162 -9.26 -0.25 -5.11
N SER A 163 -8.34 -1.21 -4.90
CA SER A 163 -8.51 -2.22 -3.85
C SER A 163 -8.63 -1.66 -2.41
N PRO A 164 -7.85 -0.65 -1.97
CA PRO A 164 -8.01 -0.04 -0.64
C PRO A 164 -9.43 0.41 -0.29
N VAL A 165 -10.20 0.96 -1.24
CA VAL A 165 -11.62 1.31 -0.99
C VAL A 165 -12.40 0.06 -0.56
N TRP A 166 -12.28 -1.03 -1.32
CA TRP A 166 -12.95 -2.29 -1.01
C TRP A 166 -12.48 -2.93 0.30
N PHE A 167 -11.24 -2.68 0.69
CA PHE A 167 -10.62 -3.22 1.90
C PHE A 167 -11.05 -2.50 3.17
N ASN A 168 -11.30 -1.19 3.09
CA ASN A 168 -11.32 -0.31 4.26
C ASN A 168 -12.63 0.48 4.39
N ALA A 169 -13.28 0.90 3.30
CA ALA A 169 -14.51 1.69 3.38
C ALA A 169 -15.64 0.87 4.03
N GLY A 170 -16.28 1.43 5.07
CA GLY A 170 -17.31 0.75 5.85
C GLY A 170 -16.79 -0.41 6.71
N VAL A 171 -15.47 -0.47 6.94
CA VAL A 171 -14.81 -1.46 7.81
C VAL A 171 -14.06 -0.77 8.93
N GLU A 172 -13.23 0.22 8.58
CA GLU A 172 -12.47 1.03 9.53
C GLU A 172 -13.18 2.38 9.73
N ASP A 173 -13.05 2.97 10.92
CA ASP A 173 -13.62 4.29 11.22
C ASP A 173 -12.94 5.40 10.41
N THR A 174 -11.61 5.30 10.22
CA THR A 174 -10.79 6.20 9.41
C THR A 174 -10.12 5.44 8.26
N PRO A 175 -10.87 5.13 7.18
CA PRO A 175 -10.40 4.20 6.16
C PRO A 175 -9.41 4.82 5.17
N GLN A 176 -8.27 4.14 4.95
CA GLN A 176 -7.34 4.48 3.86
C GLN A 176 -7.91 4.01 2.51
N CYS A 177 -8.41 4.94 1.70
CA CYS A 177 -9.05 4.66 0.41
C CYS A 177 -8.16 4.96 -0.82
N SER A 178 -7.00 5.58 -0.63
CA SER A 178 -6.06 5.91 -1.70
C SER A 178 -5.06 4.78 -1.91
N ALA A 179 -4.83 4.34 -3.14
CA ALA A 179 -3.88 3.25 -3.42
C ALA A 179 -2.43 3.70 -3.61
N CYS A 180 -2.20 4.98 -3.91
CA CYS A 180 -0.91 5.53 -4.31
C CYS A 180 -0.55 6.73 -3.44
N PHE A 181 0.67 6.73 -2.92
CA PHE A 181 1.26 7.83 -2.18
C PHE A 181 2.62 8.18 -2.76
N ILE A 182 2.98 9.46 -2.73
CA ILE A 182 4.31 9.95 -3.08
C ILE A 182 4.90 10.54 -1.81
N LEU A 183 6.07 10.04 -1.43
CA LEU A 183 6.83 10.47 -0.26
C LEU A 183 8.04 11.28 -0.70
N SER A 184 8.46 12.20 0.15
CA SER A 184 9.71 12.93 0.04
C SER A 184 10.61 12.57 1.21
N VAL A 185 11.92 12.60 0.98
CA VAL A 185 12.93 12.40 2.00
C VAL A 185 13.99 13.48 1.87
N ASP A 186 14.42 14.02 3.00
CA ASP A 186 15.52 14.96 3.10
C ASP A 186 16.79 14.26 3.56
N ASP A 187 17.94 14.91 3.34
CA ASP A 187 19.26 14.38 3.67
C ASP A 187 19.59 14.50 5.17
N SER A 188 18.74 13.92 6.02
CA SER A 188 18.96 13.81 7.46
C SER A 188 18.47 12.45 7.96
N MET A 189 19.06 11.98 9.06
CA MET A 189 18.67 10.70 9.65
C MET A 189 17.22 10.72 10.13
N GLU A 190 16.76 11.84 10.69
CA GLU A 190 15.38 12.00 11.15
C GLU A 190 14.39 11.85 9.99
N SER A 191 14.65 12.51 8.85
CA SER A 191 13.80 12.42 7.67
C SER A 191 13.79 11.00 7.07
N ILE A 192 14.96 10.34 7.02
CA ILE A 192 15.10 8.98 6.51
C ILE A 192 14.34 7.97 7.38
N LEU A 193 14.44 8.07 8.71
CA LEU A 193 13.74 7.19 9.63
C LEU A 193 12.23 7.45 9.64
N GLU A 194 11.81 8.71 9.57
CA GLU A 194 10.39 9.05 9.46
C GLU A 194 9.80 8.55 8.14
N TRP A 195 10.54 8.61 7.02
CA TRP A 195 10.12 8.00 5.75
C TRP A 195 9.82 6.51 5.93
N CYS A 196 10.71 5.72 6.55
CA CYS A 196 10.49 4.30 6.81
C CYS A 196 9.22 4.04 7.64
N LYS A 197 8.98 4.87 8.66
CA LYS A 197 7.77 4.77 9.51
C LYS A 197 6.49 5.08 8.73
N VAL A 198 6.45 6.24 8.06
CA VAL A 198 5.30 6.69 7.25
C VAL A 198 4.96 5.64 6.18
N GLU A 199 5.98 5.18 5.46
CA GLU A 199 5.83 4.17 4.41
C GLU A 199 5.28 2.86 4.97
N GLY A 200 5.75 2.41 6.13
CA GLY A 200 5.22 1.23 6.80
C GLY A 200 3.74 1.36 7.19
N MET A 201 3.31 2.53 7.66
CA MET A 201 1.90 2.79 7.97
C MET A 201 1.02 2.78 6.72
N ILE A 202 1.50 3.31 5.59
CA ILE A 202 0.82 3.23 4.30
C ILE A 202 0.62 1.77 3.87
N PHE A 203 1.64 0.93 4.03
CA PHE A 203 1.55 -0.50 3.69
C PHE A 203 0.58 -1.27 4.59
N LYS A 204 0.52 -0.93 5.88
CA LYS A 204 -0.48 -1.49 6.82
C LYS A 204 -1.91 -1.23 6.32
N GLY A 205 -2.18 -0.05 5.75
CA GLY A 205 -3.49 0.28 5.16
C GLY A 205 -3.77 -0.36 3.80
N GLY A 206 -2.84 -1.11 3.21
CA GLY A 206 -3.00 -1.80 1.92
C GLY A 206 -2.64 -0.99 0.68
N SER A 207 -1.93 0.13 0.85
CA SER A 207 -1.54 1.02 -0.24
C SER A 207 -0.06 0.91 -0.58
N GLY A 208 0.33 1.52 -1.70
CA GLY A 208 1.72 1.58 -2.14
C GLY A 208 2.28 3.00 -2.08
N ALA A 209 3.60 3.11 -2.02
CA ALA A 209 4.31 4.38 -1.91
C ALA A 209 5.44 4.48 -2.95
N GLY A 210 5.70 5.70 -3.43
CA GLY A 210 6.85 6.03 -4.28
C GLY A 210 7.72 7.10 -3.62
N VAL A 211 9.04 7.01 -3.78
CA VAL A 211 9.98 8.01 -3.25
C VAL A 211 11.14 8.21 -4.22
N ASN A 212 11.61 9.44 -4.37
CA ASN A 212 12.87 9.75 -5.04
C ASN A 212 13.96 9.96 -3.97
N LEU A 213 15.01 9.14 -4.01
CA LEU A 213 16.09 9.17 -3.01
C LEU A 213 17.26 10.06 -3.40
N SER A 214 17.21 10.76 -4.53
CA SER A 214 18.32 11.57 -5.04
C SER A 214 18.67 12.77 -4.16
N ARG A 215 17.81 13.11 -3.19
CA ARG A 215 18.10 14.13 -2.17
C ARG A 215 19.09 13.61 -1.11
N ILE A 216 19.15 12.30 -0.87
CA ILE A 216 20.08 11.71 0.09
C ILE A 216 21.47 11.74 -0.52
N ARG A 217 22.46 12.25 0.23
CA ARG A 217 23.84 12.35 -0.25
C ARG A 217 24.41 10.98 -0.66
N SER A 218 25.33 11.00 -1.61
CA SER A 218 26.00 9.79 -2.08
C SER A 218 26.84 9.11 -1.00
N SER A 219 26.98 7.78 -1.11
CA SER A 219 27.96 6.96 -0.39
C SER A 219 29.42 7.44 -0.54
N LYS A 220 29.71 8.28 -1.55
CA LYS A 220 31.03 8.85 -1.80
C LYS A 220 31.32 10.11 -0.98
N GLU A 221 30.33 10.67 -0.30
CA GLU A 221 30.46 11.90 0.50
C GLU A 221 31.04 11.65 1.90
N ILE A 222 31.78 12.63 2.42
CA ILE A 222 32.36 12.60 3.76
C ILE A 222 31.41 13.27 4.76
N LEU A 223 31.21 12.64 5.92
CA LEU A 223 30.39 13.20 7.00
C LEU A 223 31.16 14.18 7.88
N SER A 224 30.46 15.15 8.46
CA SER A 224 31.03 16.14 9.38
C SER A 224 31.61 15.52 10.66
N SER A 225 31.05 14.39 11.10
CA SER A 225 31.54 13.58 12.23
C SER A 225 32.73 12.69 11.89
N GLY A 226 33.19 12.69 10.63
CA GLY A 226 34.12 11.70 10.09
C GLY A 226 33.40 10.45 9.56
N GLY A 227 34.07 9.75 8.64
CA GLY A 227 33.51 8.59 7.93
C GLY A 227 32.83 8.95 6.62
N GLN A 228 32.40 7.92 5.88
CA GLN A 228 31.66 8.06 4.62
C GLN A 228 30.17 7.94 4.90
N ALA A 229 29.36 8.64 4.10
CA ALA A 229 27.92 8.47 4.13
C ALA A 229 27.52 7.05 3.69
N SER A 230 26.38 6.57 4.16
CA SER A 230 25.88 5.25 3.76
C SER A 230 25.31 5.22 2.33
N GLY A 231 24.86 6.38 1.82
CA GLY A 231 24.22 6.51 0.51
C GLY A 231 22.77 5.99 0.46
N PRO A 232 21.98 6.41 -0.55
CA PRO A 232 20.58 6.04 -0.71
C PRO A 232 20.34 4.53 -0.86
N VAL A 233 21.23 3.78 -1.51
CA VAL A 233 21.06 2.33 -1.72
C VAL A 233 21.10 1.56 -0.39
N SER A 234 21.88 2.03 0.59
CA SER A 234 21.94 1.43 1.93
C SER A 234 20.62 1.64 2.68
N PHE A 235 20.08 2.86 2.69
CA PHE A 235 18.79 3.15 3.32
C PHE A 235 17.61 2.49 2.60
N MET A 236 17.67 2.36 1.27
CA MET A 236 16.72 1.58 0.49
C MET A 236 16.67 0.12 0.96
N ARG A 237 17.81 -0.47 1.35
CA ARG A 237 17.86 -1.83 1.90
C ARG A 237 17.09 -1.94 3.22
N ALA A 238 17.23 -0.94 4.10
CA ALA A 238 16.50 -0.89 5.35
C ALA A 238 14.99 -0.76 5.11
N ALA A 239 14.57 0.15 4.23
CA ALA A 239 13.16 0.32 3.86
C ALA A 239 12.58 -0.93 3.20
N ASP A 240 13.34 -1.63 2.36
CA ASP A 240 12.94 -2.91 1.76
C ASP A 240 12.68 -3.99 2.81
N SER A 241 13.55 -4.09 3.83
CA SER A 241 13.36 -5.02 4.96
C SER A 241 12.12 -4.68 5.80
N VAL A 242 11.85 -3.40 6.04
CA VAL A 242 10.61 -2.95 6.69
C VAL A 242 9.40 -3.35 5.86
N ALA A 243 9.42 -3.10 4.55
CA ALA A 243 8.34 -3.49 3.64
C ALA A 243 8.07 -5.00 3.66
N GLY A 244 9.12 -5.83 3.63
CA GLY A 244 9.02 -7.29 3.70
C GLY A 244 8.48 -7.82 5.03
N SER A 245 8.71 -7.09 6.12
CA SER A 245 8.21 -7.43 7.46
C SER A 245 6.72 -7.13 7.63
N ILE A 246 6.20 -6.15 6.89
CA ILE A 246 4.80 -5.72 6.99
C ILE A 246 3.92 -6.59 6.10
N LYS A 247 3.38 -7.65 6.70
CA LYS A 247 2.33 -8.50 6.11
C LYS A 247 0.95 -7.84 6.23
N SER A 248 0.80 -6.58 5.80
CA SER A 248 -0.42 -5.73 5.73
C SER A 248 -1.58 -5.98 6.73
N GLY A 249 -1.31 -6.45 7.94
CA GLY A 249 -2.28 -6.55 9.04
C GLY A 249 -3.59 -7.28 8.71
N GLY A 250 -3.57 -8.32 7.86
CA GLY A 250 -4.79 -9.05 7.48
C GLY A 250 -5.55 -8.48 6.27
N LYS A 251 -5.02 -7.44 5.61
CA LYS A 251 -5.42 -7.08 4.24
C LYS A 251 -4.72 -8.02 3.25
N THR A 252 -5.29 -8.23 2.07
CA THR A 252 -4.90 -9.35 1.20
C THR A 252 -3.76 -9.05 0.22
N ARG A 253 -2.89 -8.08 0.57
CA ARG A 253 -1.87 -7.49 -0.33
C ARG A 253 -0.50 -7.37 0.35
N ARG A 254 0.60 -7.65 -0.36
CA ARG A 254 1.97 -7.35 0.12
C ARG A 254 2.28 -5.86 -0.02
N ALA A 255 3.26 -5.37 0.75
CA ALA A 255 3.82 -4.04 0.55
C ALA A 255 4.28 -3.86 -0.91
N ALA A 256 4.12 -2.65 -1.45
CA ALA A 256 4.52 -2.32 -2.80
C ALA A 256 5.15 -0.92 -2.80
N LYS A 257 6.43 -0.83 -3.16
CA LYS A 257 7.13 0.44 -3.23
C LYS A 257 7.74 0.70 -4.60
N MET A 258 7.79 1.97 -4.98
CA MET A 258 8.61 2.47 -6.08
C MET A 258 9.76 3.30 -5.50
N VAL A 259 10.98 3.09 -5.98
CA VAL A 259 12.14 3.90 -5.63
C VAL A 259 12.70 4.49 -6.91
N VAL A 260 12.95 5.79 -6.87
CA VAL A 260 13.57 6.55 -7.97
C VAL A 260 14.93 7.06 -7.53
N LEU A 261 15.89 7.01 -8.45
CA LEU A 261 17.17 7.71 -8.34
C LEU A 261 17.44 8.43 -9.68
N ASP A 262 17.94 9.66 -9.60
CA ASP A 262 18.23 10.49 -10.76
C ASP A 262 19.53 10.00 -11.44
N ILE A 263 19.59 10.10 -12.76
CA ILE A 263 20.64 9.50 -13.60
C ILE A 263 22.05 10.07 -13.32
N ASP A 264 22.13 11.27 -12.80
CA ASP A 264 23.36 11.95 -12.39
C ASP A 264 23.77 11.63 -10.95
N HIS A 265 22.97 10.93 -10.16
CA HIS A 265 23.35 10.62 -8.79
C HIS A 265 24.61 9.71 -8.74
N PRO A 266 25.62 9.96 -7.87
CA PRO A 266 26.89 9.21 -7.93
C PRO A 266 26.77 7.72 -7.57
N ASP A 267 25.69 7.32 -6.89
CA ASP A 267 25.36 5.92 -6.60
C ASP A 267 24.43 5.26 -7.65
N VAL A 268 24.14 5.91 -8.78
CA VAL A 268 23.19 5.40 -9.80
C VAL A 268 23.58 4.03 -10.33
N VAL A 269 24.87 3.77 -10.52
CA VAL A 269 25.36 2.47 -11.02
C VAL A 269 25.10 1.36 -10.00
N GLU A 270 25.28 1.63 -8.71
CA GLU A 270 24.95 0.67 -7.66
C GLU A 270 23.44 0.42 -7.61
N PHE A 271 22.64 1.48 -7.71
CA PHE A 271 21.18 1.40 -7.73
C PHE A 271 20.64 0.58 -8.90
N ILE A 272 21.22 0.71 -10.09
CA ILE A 272 20.86 -0.07 -11.28
C ILE A 272 21.14 -1.57 -11.05
N TRP A 273 22.30 -1.91 -10.49
CA TRP A 273 22.75 -3.28 -10.36
C TRP A 273 22.29 -3.99 -9.08
N CYS A 274 21.76 -3.28 -8.07
CA CYS A 274 21.51 -3.84 -6.74
C CYS A 274 20.60 -5.08 -6.77
N LYS A 275 19.50 -5.05 -7.55
CA LYS A 275 18.57 -6.18 -7.65
C LYS A 275 19.17 -7.38 -8.37
N ALA A 276 19.85 -7.16 -9.48
CA ALA A 276 20.50 -8.23 -10.24
C ALA A 276 21.63 -8.89 -9.43
N ASN A 277 22.35 -8.12 -8.61
CA ASN A 277 23.37 -8.67 -7.71
C ASN A 277 22.75 -9.51 -6.57
N GLU A 278 21.60 -9.12 -6.02
CA GLU A 278 20.87 -9.95 -5.06
C GLU A 278 20.29 -11.21 -5.72
N GLU A 279 19.82 -11.14 -6.95
CA GLU A 279 19.34 -12.31 -7.69
C GLU A 279 20.47 -13.34 -7.96
N ARG A 280 21.69 -12.87 -8.25
CA ARG A 280 22.87 -13.77 -8.31
C ARG A 280 23.12 -14.50 -6.99
N LYS A 281 22.89 -13.84 -5.85
CA LYS A 281 22.98 -14.49 -4.53
C LYS A 281 21.87 -15.53 -4.36
N ALA A 282 20.65 -15.22 -4.81
CA ALA A 282 19.54 -16.16 -4.79
C ALA A 282 19.86 -17.43 -5.59
N TYR A 283 20.41 -17.30 -6.80
CA TYR A 283 20.84 -18.47 -7.58
C TYR A 283 21.92 -19.29 -6.88
N ALA A 284 22.95 -18.64 -6.32
CA ALA A 284 24.00 -19.34 -5.59
C ALA A 284 23.46 -20.09 -4.36
N LEU A 285 22.46 -19.53 -3.66
CA LEU A 285 21.79 -20.21 -2.56
C LEU A 285 20.94 -21.39 -3.07
N GLY A 286 20.23 -21.23 -4.17
CA GLY A 286 19.49 -22.31 -4.82
C GLY A 286 20.40 -23.48 -5.21
N ASP A 287 21.54 -23.20 -5.83
CA ASP A 287 22.55 -24.21 -6.19
C ASP A 287 23.13 -24.94 -4.97
N ALA A 288 23.20 -24.25 -3.83
CA ALA A 288 23.60 -24.84 -2.55
C ALA A 288 22.47 -25.64 -1.86
N GLY A 289 21.28 -25.72 -2.46
CA GLY A 289 20.15 -26.51 -1.99
C GLY A 289 19.15 -25.78 -1.10
N TRP A 290 19.21 -24.44 -1.03
CA TRP A 290 18.20 -23.65 -0.32
C TRP A 290 16.93 -23.50 -1.16
N ASP A 291 15.76 -23.52 -0.51
CA ASP A 291 14.48 -23.24 -1.17
C ASP A 291 14.35 -21.74 -1.46
N MET A 292 14.61 -21.38 -2.72
CA MET A 292 14.51 -20.03 -3.24
C MET A 292 13.20 -19.79 -4.01
N THR A 293 12.18 -20.63 -3.80
CA THR A 293 10.83 -20.31 -4.28
C THR A 293 10.27 -19.08 -3.54
N LEU A 294 9.27 -18.41 -4.10
CA LEU A 294 8.67 -17.19 -3.50
C LEU A 294 8.18 -17.37 -2.06
N ASN A 295 7.86 -18.59 -1.65
CA ASN A 295 7.40 -18.94 -0.30
C ASN A 295 8.45 -19.70 0.52
N GLY A 296 9.65 -19.92 -0.02
CA GLY A 296 10.74 -20.59 0.67
C GLY A 296 11.35 -19.70 1.76
N ASP A 297 11.75 -20.30 2.89
CA ASP A 297 12.27 -19.55 4.04
C ASP A 297 13.52 -18.73 3.68
N ALA A 298 14.37 -19.24 2.79
CA ALA A 298 15.59 -18.58 2.37
C ALA A 298 15.35 -17.36 1.48
N TRP A 299 14.23 -17.32 0.74
CA TRP A 299 13.86 -16.17 -0.10
C TRP A 299 13.73 -14.88 0.70
N SER A 300 13.29 -14.97 1.96
CA SER A 300 13.14 -13.81 2.86
C SER A 300 14.45 -13.07 3.16
N SER A 301 15.60 -13.69 2.91
CA SER A 301 16.91 -13.07 3.12
C SER A 301 17.36 -12.17 1.95
N ILE A 302 16.76 -12.35 0.77
CA ILE A 302 17.13 -11.63 -0.45
C ILE A 302 16.61 -10.20 -0.37
N GLN A 303 17.50 -9.23 -0.56
CA GLN A 303 17.17 -7.82 -0.43
C GLN A 303 16.60 -7.24 -1.74
N PHE A 304 15.94 -6.08 -1.63
CA PHE A 304 15.39 -5.29 -2.74
C PHE A 304 14.26 -5.99 -3.51
N GLN A 305 13.54 -6.92 -2.87
CA GLN A 305 12.47 -7.69 -3.49
C GLN A 305 11.09 -7.03 -3.36
N ASN A 306 10.95 -6.04 -2.46
CA ASN A 306 9.69 -5.34 -2.20
C ASN A 306 9.59 -4.01 -2.97
N ALA A 307 10.62 -3.68 -3.77
CA ALA A 307 10.74 -2.44 -4.52
C ALA A 307 10.82 -2.64 -6.03
N ASN A 308 10.11 -1.77 -6.76
CA ASN A 308 10.42 -1.46 -8.14
C ASN A 308 11.40 -0.28 -8.17
N ASN A 309 12.46 -0.39 -8.97
CA ASN A 309 13.48 0.63 -9.10
C ASN A 309 13.36 1.28 -10.48
N SER A 310 13.32 2.61 -10.52
CA SER A 310 13.32 3.38 -11.77
C SER A 310 14.43 4.43 -11.72
N VAL A 311 15.14 4.63 -12.83
CA VAL A 311 16.09 5.74 -12.97
C VAL A 311 15.39 6.89 -13.67
N ARG A 312 15.45 8.09 -13.09
CA ARG A 312 14.93 9.30 -13.73
C ARG A 312 16.00 9.87 -14.65
N VAL A 313 15.71 9.83 -15.96
CA VAL A 313 16.59 10.37 -17.01
C VAL A 313 16.08 11.73 -17.48
N THR A 314 17.00 12.59 -17.91
CA THR A 314 16.72 13.91 -18.48
C THR A 314 16.92 13.91 -19.99
N ASP A 315 16.38 14.90 -20.69
CA ASP A 315 16.62 15.08 -22.13
C ASP A 315 18.12 15.26 -22.40
N ASP A 316 18.84 16.02 -21.56
CA ASP A 316 20.29 16.21 -21.68
C ASP A 316 21.08 14.89 -21.61
N PHE A 317 20.64 13.94 -20.78
CA PHE A 317 21.26 12.62 -20.71
C PHE A 317 21.03 11.84 -22.00
N LEU A 318 19.79 11.86 -22.54
CA LEU A 318 19.47 11.20 -23.79
C LEU A 318 20.28 11.79 -24.96
N ASP A 319 20.40 13.11 -24.99
CA ASP A 319 21.23 13.85 -25.94
C ASP A 319 22.71 13.46 -25.88
N ALA A 320 23.24 13.23 -24.67
CA ALA A 320 24.61 12.75 -24.48
C ALA A 320 24.77 11.32 -25.01
N VAL A 321 23.79 10.44 -24.75
CA VAL A 321 23.78 9.06 -25.28
C VAL A 321 23.75 9.03 -26.81
N GLU A 322 22.89 9.84 -27.44
CA GLU A 322 22.82 9.93 -28.91
C GLU A 322 24.15 10.36 -29.55
N LYS A 323 24.94 11.16 -28.85
CA LYS A 323 26.23 11.70 -29.30
C LYS A 323 27.42 10.83 -28.86
N ASP A 324 27.18 9.68 -28.23
CA ASP A 324 28.21 8.84 -27.60
C ASP A 324 29.13 9.64 -26.64
N GLY A 325 28.51 10.54 -25.88
CA GLY A 325 29.17 11.47 -24.97
C GLY A 325 29.30 10.96 -23.53
N GLU A 326 30.22 11.56 -22.77
CA GLU A 326 30.36 11.30 -21.35
C GLU A 326 29.23 11.97 -20.54
N TRP A 327 28.80 11.32 -19.45
CA TRP A 327 27.83 11.87 -18.50
C TRP A 327 28.48 12.02 -17.12
N ALA A 328 28.44 13.23 -16.57
CA ALA A 328 29.01 13.51 -15.27
C ALA A 328 28.00 13.23 -14.15
N LEU A 329 28.43 12.46 -13.15
CA LEU A 329 27.66 12.27 -11.93
C LEU A 329 27.88 13.46 -10.97
N GLN A 330 26.82 13.91 -10.31
CA GLN A 330 26.80 15.08 -9.43
C GLN A 330 26.09 14.73 -8.12
N SER A 331 26.71 15.13 -7.00
CA SER A 331 26.11 15.03 -5.65
C SER A 331 25.27 16.26 -5.29
#